data_AF-A0A5R8Y4Z3-F1
#
_entry.id   AF-A0A5R8Y4Z3-F1
#
_cell.length_a   1.000
_cell.length_b   1.000
_cell.length_c   1.000
_cell.angle_alpha   90.00
_cell.angle_beta   90.00
_cell.angle_gamma   90.00
#
_symmetry.space_group_name_H-M   'P 1'
#
loop_
_entity.id
_entity.type
_entity.pdbx_description
1 polymer ?
#
loop_
_entity_poly.entity_id
_entity_poly.type
_entity_poly.pdbx_seq_one_letter_code
_entity_poly.pdbx_strand_id
1 'polypeptide(L)'
;MSNSPDILNNPNNPLYNLEENEIYSLKEAKELIELEKFSFVLFTLWDCVIVNLQRRIEFFGIKNLENILIESDQYNSQSSKLKERWLKINEYNLIDYAKKLGIINHVTHDLITTLFWMKSEFNENNESKISKDELYSLIFLLEKNLFEKEFKIDKRDNQELKDRRKNEITGRRRDDKIESDNNISSTHQKLLIQSGVKLFEKNLNPNDKDDKLLSTYI
;
A
#
# COMPACT_ATOMS: atom_id res chain seq x y z
N MET A 1 -29.69 24.92 11.68
CA MET A 1 -29.43 23.93 12.74
C MET A 1 -28.15 23.23 12.35
N SER A 2 -27.04 23.54 13.00
CA SER A 2 -25.77 22.85 12.74
C SER A 2 -25.91 21.42 13.20
N ASN A 3 -25.97 20.49 12.24
CA ASN A 3 -25.97 19.06 12.54
C ASN A 3 -24.63 18.74 13.21
N SER A 4 -24.69 18.27 14.46
CA SER A 4 -23.51 17.73 15.14
C SER A 4 -22.95 16.56 14.33
N PRO A 5 -21.63 16.45 14.16
CA PRO A 5 -20.99 15.31 13.53
C PRO A 5 -21.46 13.98 14.14
N ASP A 6 -21.70 12.99 13.30
CA ASP A 6 -22.23 11.69 13.71
C ASP A 6 -21.22 10.93 14.58
N ILE A 7 -19.93 11.14 14.35
CA ILE A 7 -18.85 10.58 15.14
C ILE A 7 -18.88 11.00 16.62
N LEU A 8 -19.36 12.22 16.93
CA LEU A 8 -19.51 12.69 18.32
C LEU A 8 -20.74 12.07 19.00
N ASN A 9 -21.78 11.76 18.22
CA ASN A 9 -23.03 11.23 18.74
C ASN A 9 -22.96 9.71 18.95
N ASN A 10 -22.27 8.99 18.07
CA ASN A 10 -22.09 7.55 18.17
C ASN A 10 -20.66 7.12 17.79
N PRO A 11 -19.67 7.34 18.69
CA PRO A 11 -18.28 6.95 18.44
C PRO A 11 -18.08 5.43 18.41
N ASN A 12 -19.05 4.64 18.88
CA ASN A 12 -18.99 3.17 18.90
C ASN A 12 -19.47 2.52 17.59
N ASN A 13 -19.77 3.31 16.56
CA ASN A 13 -20.25 2.76 15.30
C ASN A 13 -19.13 1.92 14.63
N PRO A 14 -19.36 0.64 14.28
CA PRO A 14 -18.35 -0.23 13.67
C PRO A 14 -17.87 0.25 12.29
N LEU A 15 -18.58 1.19 11.66
CA LEU A 15 -18.13 1.87 10.46
C LEU A 15 -16.88 2.73 10.69
N TYR A 16 -16.67 3.20 11.92
CA TYR A 16 -15.48 3.95 12.30
C TYR A 16 -14.43 2.98 12.82
N ASN A 17 -13.22 3.04 12.27
CA ASN A 17 -12.10 2.21 12.71
C ASN A 17 -11.44 2.77 13.98
N LEU A 18 -12.23 2.90 15.06
CA LEU A 18 -11.85 3.47 16.34
C LEU A 18 -11.64 2.37 17.40
N GLU A 19 -10.66 2.57 18.28
CA GLU A 19 -10.41 1.81 19.50
C GLU A 19 -10.85 2.61 20.73
N GLU A 20 -10.85 1.95 21.90
CA GLU A 20 -11.32 2.50 23.17
C GLU A 20 -10.71 3.86 23.53
N ASN A 21 -9.41 4.06 23.27
CA ASN A 21 -8.73 5.32 23.55
C ASN A 21 -9.26 6.48 22.69
N GLU A 22 -9.52 6.22 21.41
CA GLU A 22 -10.00 7.23 20.47
C GLU A 22 -11.48 7.56 20.73
N ILE A 23 -12.27 6.53 21.08
CA ILE A 23 -13.65 6.68 21.54
C ILE A 23 -13.69 7.55 22.80
N TYR A 24 -12.77 7.36 23.75
CA TYR A 24 -12.67 8.18 24.95
C TYR A 24 -12.37 9.65 24.58
N SER A 25 -11.37 9.89 23.73
CA SER A 25 -11.03 11.26 23.28
C SER A 25 -12.18 11.95 22.56
N LEU A 26 -12.99 11.23 21.77
CA LEU A 26 -14.16 11.79 21.09
C LEU A 26 -15.31 12.11 22.05
N LYS A 27 -15.50 11.30 23.11
CA LYS A 27 -16.46 11.60 24.18
C LYS A 27 -16.05 12.82 24.97
N GLU A 28 -14.77 12.90 25.34
CA GLU A 28 -14.19 14.07 26.02
C GLU A 28 -14.33 15.32 25.16
N ALA A 29 -14.04 15.23 23.86
CA ALA A 29 -14.24 16.33 22.91
C ALA A 29 -15.70 16.82 22.90
N LYS A 30 -16.68 15.90 22.95
CA LYS A 30 -18.10 16.28 23.01
C LYS A 30 -18.43 17.05 24.29
N GLU A 31 -17.99 16.57 25.45
CA GLU A 31 -18.21 17.24 26.73
C GLU A 31 -17.56 18.63 26.75
N LEU A 32 -16.36 18.76 26.19
CA LEU A 32 -15.65 20.03 26.09
C LEU A 32 -16.35 21.04 25.14
N ILE A 33 -17.01 20.56 24.08
CA ILE A 33 -17.85 21.40 23.20
C ILE A 33 -19.08 21.92 23.95
N GLU A 34 -19.69 21.09 24.80
CA GLU A 34 -20.83 21.50 25.63
C GLU A 34 -20.42 22.53 26.69
N LEU A 35 -19.17 22.46 27.18
CA LEU A 35 -18.57 23.42 28.10
C LEU A 35 -17.95 24.66 27.42
N GLU A 36 -18.07 24.79 26.10
CA GLU A 36 -17.50 25.89 25.28
C GLU A 36 -15.97 26.03 25.40
N LYS A 37 -15.29 24.94 25.76
CA LYS A 37 -13.83 24.88 25.96
C LYS A 37 -13.11 24.45 24.67
N PHE A 38 -13.24 25.24 23.61
CA PHE A 38 -12.80 24.86 22.26
C PHE A 38 -11.30 24.56 22.12
N SER A 39 -10.44 25.24 22.90
CA SER A 39 -9.00 24.97 22.91
C SER A 39 -8.71 23.50 23.26
N PHE A 40 -9.28 23.02 24.35
CA PHE A 40 -9.16 21.63 24.80
C PHE A 40 -9.78 20.64 23.81
N VAL A 41 -10.80 21.05 23.05
CA VAL A 41 -11.34 20.21 21.98
C VAL A 41 -10.31 19.98 20.87
N LEU A 42 -9.56 21.01 20.47
CA LEU A 42 -8.51 20.84 19.47
C LEU A 42 -7.41 19.88 19.95
N PHE A 43 -7.03 19.95 21.22
CA PHE A 43 -6.06 19.01 21.81
C PHE A 43 -6.58 17.57 21.82
N THR A 44 -7.81 17.35 22.29
CA THR A 44 -8.41 16.00 22.33
C THR A 44 -8.64 15.41 20.94
N LEU A 45 -9.05 16.23 19.96
CA LEU A 45 -9.15 15.81 18.56
C LEU A 45 -7.79 15.48 17.95
N TRP A 46 -6.77 16.30 18.22
CA TRP A 46 -5.42 16.05 17.77
C TRP A 46 -4.89 14.72 18.29
N ASP A 47 -5.02 14.47 19.59
CA ASP A 47 -4.59 13.23 20.22
C ASP A 47 -5.30 12.02 19.61
N CYS A 48 -6.60 12.14 19.36
CA CYS A 48 -7.38 11.10 18.68
C CYS A 48 -6.84 10.82 17.26
N VAL A 49 -6.53 11.86 16.49
CA VAL A 49 -6.00 11.72 15.12
C VAL A 49 -4.61 11.08 15.13
N ILE A 50 -3.73 11.50 16.04
CA ILE A 50 -2.37 10.95 16.14
C ILE A 50 -2.39 9.47 16.51
N VAL A 51 -3.18 9.08 17.51
CA VAL A 51 -3.34 7.67 17.88
C VAL A 51 -3.87 6.85 16.69
N ASN A 52 -4.83 7.39 15.94
CA ASN A 52 -5.38 6.72 14.76
C ASN A 52 -4.32 6.52 13.66
N LEU A 53 -3.50 7.56 13.40
CA LEU A 53 -2.41 7.47 12.43
C LEU A 53 -1.36 6.45 12.86
N GLN A 54 -0.95 6.45 14.13
CA GLN A 54 0.01 5.48 14.66
C GLN A 54 -0.49 4.05 14.43
N ARG A 55 -1.76 3.77 14.77
CA ARG A 55 -2.37 2.45 14.55
C ARG A 55 -2.43 2.08 13.07
N ARG A 56 -2.80 3.02 12.19
CA ARG A 56 -2.83 2.77 10.73
C ARG A 56 -1.46 2.45 10.18
N ILE A 57 -0.40 3.10 10.68
CA ILE A 57 0.97 2.82 10.25
C ILE A 57 1.44 1.46 10.77
N GLU A 58 1.16 1.13 12.03
CA GLU A 58 1.51 -0.19 12.56
C GLU A 58 0.79 -1.32 11.82
N PHE A 59 -0.48 -1.12 11.47
CA PHE A 59 -1.25 -2.07 10.67
C PHE A 59 -0.73 -2.20 9.23
N PHE A 60 -0.28 -1.10 8.62
CA PHE A 60 0.32 -1.11 7.29
C PHE A 60 1.69 -1.81 7.27
N GLY A 61 2.37 -1.88 8.41
CA GLY A 61 3.62 -2.60 8.58
C GLY A 61 4.79 -1.67 8.91
N ILE A 62 5.38 -1.91 10.08
CA ILE A 62 6.49 -1.13 10.65
C ILE A 62 7.73 -1.14 9.74
N LYS A 63 7.98 -2.24 9.02
CA LYS A 63 9.12 -2.37 8.10
C LYS A 63 9.13 -1.31 7.00
N ASN A 64 7.95 -0.87 6.55
CA ASN A 64 7.85 0.19 5.54
C ASN A 64 8.19 1.56 6.14
N LEU A 65 7.91 1.76 7.44
CA LEU A 65 8.24 2.98 8.16
C LEU A 65 9.75 3.07 8.43
N GLU A 66 10.42 1.98 8.80
CA GLU A 66 11.88 1.94 8.98
C GLU A 66 12.64 2.44 7.73
N ASN A 67 12.12 2.16 6.53
CA ASN A 67 12.71 2.64 5.27
C ASN A 67 12.55 4.15 5.02
N ILE A 68 11.62 4.81 5.73
CA ILE A 68 11.32 6.23 5.56
C ILE A 68 11.92 7.06 6.70
N LEU A 69 12.14 6.46 7.86
CA LEU A 69 12.81 7.10 8.98
C LEU A 69 14.23 7.50 8.57
N ILE A 70 14.57 8.76 8.85
CA ILE A 70 15.92 9.29 8.64
C ILE A 70 16.90 8.67 9.65
N GLU A 71 16.40 8.30 10.84
CA GLU A 71 17.15 7.65 11.92
C GLU A 71 16.39 6.42 12.43
N SER A 72 17.04 5.25 12.43
CA SER A 72 16.48 3.98 12.88
C SER A 72 16.14 3.94 14.38
N ASP A 73 16.75 4.81 15.18
CA ASP A 73 16.66 4.79 16.66
C ASP A 73 15.43 5.51 17.22
N GLN A 74 14.61 6.08 16.34
CA GLN A 74 13.41 6.84 16.70
C GLN A 74 12.20 5.94 16.99
N TYR A 75 12.18 4.71 16.48
CA TYR A 75 11.08 3.77 16.73
C TYR A 75 11.53 2.61 17.62
N ASN A 76 10.86 2.40 18.75
CA ASN A 76 11.18 1.29 19.65
C ASN A 76 10.30 0.07 19.36
N SER A 77 10.75 -0.81 18.48
CA SER A 77 10.04 -2.03 18.09
C SER A 77 9.79 -3.04 19.23
N GLN A 78 10.46 -2.90 20.38
CA GLN A 78 10.33 -3.83 21.50
C GLN A 78 9.33 -3.40 22.59
N SER A 79 8.83 -2.16 22.55
CA SER A 79 7.90 -1.70 23.60
C SER A 79 6.46 -2.18 23.35
N SER A 80 5.77 -2.59 24.41
CA SER A 80 4.43 -3.18 24.36
C SER A 80 3.33 -2.13 24.15
N LYS A 81 3.56 -0.89 24.61
CA LYS A 81 2.58 0.20 24.50
C LYS A 81 2.83 1.06 23.26
N LEU A 82 1.76 1.36 22.53
CA LEU A 82 1.75 2.27 21.38
C LEU A 82 2.47 3.59 21.69
N LYS A 83 2.08 4.28 22.77
CA LYS A 83 2.69 5.56 23.15
C LYS A 83 4.21 5.49 23.40
N GLU A 84 4.72 4.35 23.87
CA GLU A 84 6.15 4.16 24.13
C GLU A 84 6.94 3.89 22.84
N ARG A 85 6.31 3.24 21.83
CA ARG A 85 6.92 2.99 20.51
C ARG A 85 7.19 4.26 19.73
N TRP A 86 6.32 5.25 19.89
CA TRP A 86 6.29 6.50 19.12
C TRP A 86 6.87 7.72 19.87
N LEU A 87 7.37 7.55 21.09
CA LEU A 87 7.75 8.64 21.99
C LEU A 87 8.84 9.57 21.42
N LYS A 88 9.76 9.04 20.61
CA LYS A 88 10.86 9.82 20.01
C LYS A 88 10.52 10.41 18.65
N ILE A 89 9.37 10.06 18.07
CA ILE A 89 8.94 10.54 16.76
C ILE A 89 8.11 11.81 16.97
N ASN A 90 8.50 12.88 16.28
CA ASN A 90 7.71 14.11 16.27
C ASN A 90 6.35 13.85 15.61
N GLU A 91 5.27 14.24 16.29
CA GLU A 91 3.88 14.11 15.82
C GLU A 91 3.65 14.81 14.47
N TYR A 92 4.35 15.90 14.20
CA TYR A 92 4.28 16.57 12.90
C TYR A 92 4.88 15.70 11.78
N ASN A 93 6.07 15.12 12.02
CA ASN A 93 6.74 14.25 11.06
C ASN A 93 5.93 12.97 10.79
N LEU A 94 5.14 12.51 11.76
CA LEU A 94 4.23 11.38 11.59
C LEU A 94 3.26 11.57 10.42
N ILE A 95 2.73 12.79 10.25
CA ILE A 95 1.77 13.12 9.20
C ILE A 95 2.44 13.02 7.83
N ASP A 96 3.66 13.54 7.71
CA ASP A 96 4.47 13.43 6.51
C ASP A 96 4.81 11.97 6.18
N TYR A 97 5.15 11.17 7.19
CA TYR A 97 5.40 9.74 7.01
C TYR A 97 4.15 9.00 6.55
N ALA A 98 2.99 9.27 7.14
CA ALA A 98 1.72 8.67 6.73
C ALA A 98 1.38 8.99 5.27
N LYS A 99 1.69 10.21 4.80
CA LYS A 99 1.51 10.62 3.40
C LYS A 99 2.50 9.93 2.47
N LYS A 100 3.79 9.84 2.86
CA LYS A 100 4.83 9.14 2.07
C LYS A 100 4.54 7.64 1.94
N LEU A 101 4.02 7.01 3.00
CA LEU A 101 3.55 5.62 2.97
C LEU A 101 2.28 5.44 2.12
N GLY A 102 1.62 6.55 1.73
CA GLY A 102 0.37 6.52 1.01
C GLY A 102 -0.80 6.01 1.84
N ILE A 103 -0.70 6.02 3.18
CA ILE A 103 -1.79 5.63 4.09
C ILE A 103 -2.90 6.68 4.02
N ILE A 104 -2.51 7.95 4.05
CA ILE A 104 -3.41 9.11 3.93
C ILE A 104 -3.31 9.74 2.54
N ASN A 105 -4.40 10.38 2.12
CA ASN A 105 -4.45 11.21 0.90
C ASN A 105 -3.91 12.63 1.17
N HIS A 106 -3.67 13.41 0.11
CA HIS A 106 -3.30 14.82 0.23
C HIS A 106 -4.36 15.64 0.98
N VAL A 107 -5.65 15.42 0.71
CA VAL A 107 -6.74 16.11 1.44
C VAL A 107 -6.70 15.85 2.94
N THR A 108 -6.56 14.59 3.35
CA THR A 108 -6.42 14.23 4.78
C THR A 108 -5.19 14.83 5.41
N HIS A 109 -4.07 14.85 4.68
CA HIS A 109 -2.84 15.47 5.16
C HIS A 109 -3.08 16.96 5.42
N ASP A 110 -3.64 17.68 4.46
CA ASP A 110 -3.87 19.12 4.58
C ASP A 110 -4.85 19.42 5.73
N LEU A 111 -5.93 18.65 5.89
CA LEU A 111 -6.85 18.76 7.02
C LEU A 111 -6.16 18.57 8.38
N ILE A 112 -5.31 17.55 8.52
CA ILE A 112 -4.60 17.30 9.77
C ILE A 112 -3.56 18.39 10.04
N THR A 113 -2.90 18.92 9.00
CA THR A 113 -2.00 20.07 9.18
C THR A 113 -2.76 21.33 9.59
N THR A 114 -3.97 21.58 9.05
CA THR A 114 -4.80 22.70 9.52
C THR A 114 -5.20 22.54 10.98
N LEU A 115 -5.52 21.32 11.43
CA LEU A 115 -5.78 21.04 12.84
C LEU A 115 -4.53 21.31 13.71
N PHE A 116 -3.34 20.92 13.25
CA PHE A 116 -2.08 21.21 13.94
C PHE A 116 -1.85 22.71 14.10
N TRP A 117 -2.03 23.49 13.03
CA TRP A 117 -1.86 24.94 13.07
C TRP A 117 -2.90 25.59 13.98
N MET A 118 -4.17 25.19 13.89
CA MET A 118 -5.22 25.66 14.81
C MET A 118 -4.87 25.37 16.27
N LYS A 119 -4.37 24.18 16.58
CA LYS A 119 -3.89 23.82 17.92
C LYS A 119 -2.70 24.68 18.36
N SER A 120 -1.74 24.95 17.47
CA SER A 120 -0.52 25.70 17.78
C SER A 120 -0.73 27.21 17.90
N GLU A 121 -1.69 27.77 17.17
CA GLU A 121 -2.03 29.19 17.23
C GLU A 121 -2.89 29.54 18.45
N PHE A 122 -3.54 28.55 19.06
CA PHE A 122 -4.25 28.66 20.33
C PHE A 122 -3.28 28.79 21.50
N ASN A 123 -2.74 29.99 21.68
CA ASN A 123 -2.17 30.42 22.95
C ASN A 123 -3.28 31.03 23.81
N GLU A 124 -3.32 30.72 25.11
CA GLU A 124 -4.34 31.20 26.08
C GLU A 124 -4.60 32.72 26.03
N ASN A 125 -3.68 33.51 25.48
CA ASN A 125 -3.75 34.96 25.38
C ASN A 125 -4.41 35.49 24.09
N ASN A 126 -4.57 34.64 23.08
CA ASN A 126 -5.22 34.98 21.82
C ASN A 126 -6.53 34.19 21.72
N GLU A 127 -7.61 34.77 22.23
CA GLU A 127 -8.98 34.33 21.95
C GLU A 127 -9.30 34.54 20.46
N SER A 128 -8.64 33.80 19.58
CA SER A 128 -9.21 33.54 18.26
C SER A 128 -10.50 32.78 18.55
N LYS A 129 -11.63 33.45 18.33
CA LYS A 129 -12.96 32.88 18.57
C LYS A 129 -13.22 31.81 17.51
N ILE A 130 -12.66 30.61 17.70
CA ILE A 130 -13.11 29.45 16.92
C ILE A 130 -14.60 29.30 17.19
N SER A 131 -15.37 29.32 16.11
CA SER A 131 -16.79 29.07 16.20
C SER A 131 -17.03 27.58 16.37
N LYS A 132 -18.09 27.25 17.12
CA LYS A 132 -18.61 25.89 17.23
C LYS A 132 -18.86 25.25 15.86
N ASP A 133 -19.30 26.04 14.88
CA ASP A 133 -19.57 25.57 13.52
C ASP A 133 -18.28 25.25 12.73
N GLU A 134 -17.19 25.99 12.97
CA GLU A 134 -15.88 25.70 12.36
C GLU A 134 -15.32 24.38 12.89
N LEU A 135 -15.44 24.17 14.19
CA LEU A 135 -15.03 22.94 14.86
C LEU A 135 -15.85 21.74 14.36
N TYR A 136 -17.17 21.86 14.26
CA TYR A 136 -18.02 20.81 13.69
C TYR A 136 -17.68 20.52 12.23
N SER A 137 -17.40 21.54 11.43
CA SER A 137 -16.98 21.37 10.04
C SER A 137 -15.67 20.57 9.96
N LEU A 138 -14.69 20.89 10.82
CA LEU A 138 -13.42 20.17 10.87
C LEU A 138 -13.60 18.71 11.31
N ILE A 139 -14.40 18.45 12.35
CA ILE A 139 -14.68 17.09 12.81
C ILE A 139 -15.41 16.29 11.71
N PHE A 140 -16.38 16.88 11.02
CA PHE A 140 -17.08 16.24 9.92
C PHE A 140 -16.13 15.89 8.76
N LEU A 141 -15.21 16.79 8.41
CA LEU A 141 -14.22 16.53 7.37
C LEU A 141 -13.27 15.39 7.76
N LEU A 142 -12.85 15.31 9.03
CA LEU A 142 -12.04 14.22 9.56
C LEU A 142 -12.80 12.90 9.61
N GLU A 143 -14.09 12.91 9.98
CA GLU A 143 -14.98 11.75 9.95
C GLU A 143 -14.96 11.09 8.57
N LYS A 144 -15.27 11.86 7.52
CA LYS A 144 -15.36 11.34 6.14
C LYS A 144 -14.02 10.96 5.55
N ASN A 145 -12.96 11.67 5.90
CA ASN A 145 -11.68 11.50 5.23
C ASN A 145 -10.72 10.57 5.95
N LEU A 146 -10.82 10.45 7.27
CA LEU A 146 -9.95 9.62 8.11
C LEU A 146 -10.73 8.45 8.71
N PHE A 147 -11.72 8.72 9.56
CA PHE A 147 -12.32 7.69 10.44
C PHE A 147 -13.19 6.66 9.70
N GLU A 148 -13.94 7.09 8.68
CA GLU A 148 -14.77 6.20 7.85
C GLU A 148 -13.94 5.35 6.87
N LYS A 149 -12.65 5.70 6.64
CA LYS A 149 -11.81 4.95 5.71
C LYS A 149 -11.21 3.72 6.36
N GLU A 150 -11.32 2.60 5.64
CA GLU A 150 -10.65 1.34 5.96
C GLU A 150 -9.12 1.49 6.06
N PHE A 151 -8.51 0.65 6.87
CA PHE A 151 -7.07 0.60 7.00
C PHE A 151 -6.47 0.00 5.73
N LYS A 152 -5.46 0.66 5.17
CA LYS A 152 -4.78 0.12 3.99
C LYS A 152 -3.98 -1.11 4.41
N ILE A 153 -4.16 -2.19 3.66
CA ILE A 153 -3.38 -3.41 3.80
C ILE A 153 -2.22 -3.34 2.80
N ASP A 154 -1.00 -3.62 3.26
CA ASP A 154 0.13 -3.76 2.35
C ASP A 154 -0.08 -4.98 1.43
N LYS A 155 -0.21 -4.72 0.14
CA LYS A 155 -0.38 -5.76 -0.88
C LYS A 155 0.94 -6.41 -1.28
N ARG A 156 2.10 -5.91 -0.81
CA ARG A 156 3.43 -6.43 -1.13
C ARG A 156 3.70 -7.78 -0.44
N ASP A 157 3.26 -7.98 0.80
CA ASP A 157 3.33 -9.30 1.48
C ASP A 157 2.52 -10.38 0.72
N ASN A 158 1.45 -9.98 0.04
CA ASN A 158 0.67 -10.89 -0.81
C ASN A 158 1.33 -11.20 -2.17
N GLN A 159 2.34 -10.43 -2.59
CA GLN A 159 3.08 -10.73 -3.81
C GLN A 159 4.03 -11.92 -3.59
N GLU A 160 4.74 -12.02 -2.46
CA GLU A 160 5.60 -13.18 -2.19
C GLU A 160 4.83 -14.51 -2.20
N LEU A 161 3.62 -14.54 -1.63
CA LEU A 161 2.72 -15.72 -1.68
C LEU A 161 2.20 -16.01 -3.09
N LYS A 162 1.94 -14.98 -3.91
CA LYS A 162 1.51 -15.15 -5.30
C LYS A 162 2.67 -15.56 -6.22
N ASP A 163 3.88 -15.10 -5.94
CA ASP A 163 5.09 -15.44 -6.68
C ASP A 163 5.56 -16.85 -6.34
N ARG A 164 5.40 -17.31 -5.08
CA ARG A 164 5.56 -18.74 -4.73
C ARG A 164 4.59 -19.63 -5.51
N ARG A 165 3.29 -19.28 -5.56
CA ARG A 165 2.30 -20.04 -6.34
C ARG A 165 2.55 -19.99 -7.85
N LYS A 166 2.98 -18.84 -8.39
CA LYS A 166 3.39 -18.75 -9.80
C LYS A 166 4.61 -19.60 -10.10
N ASN A 167 5.60 -19.63 -9.20
CA ASN A 167 6.80 -20.44 -9.35
C ASN A 167 6.46 -21.95 -9.33
N GLU A 168 5.52 -22.39 -8.49
CA GLU A 168 4.99 -23.77 -8.49
C GLU A 168 4.24 -24.11 -9.80
N ILE A 169 3.46 -23.17 -10.35
CA ILE A 169 2.76 -23.36 -11.64
C ILE A 169 3.73 -23.36 -12.82
N THR A 170 4.80 -22.55 -12.78
CA THR A 170 5.84 -22.52 -13.83
C THR A 170 6.82 -23.67 -13.73
N GLY A 171 6.97 -24.30 -12.56
CA GLY A 171 7.74 -25.54 -12.39
C GLY A 171 7.12 -26.68 -13.21
N ARG A 172 5.79 -26.87 -13.10
CA ARG A 172 5.06 -27.87 -13.90
C ARG A 172 5.21 -27.65 -15.42
N ARG A 173 5.19 -26.39 -15.87
CA ARG A 173 5.41 -26.05 -17.29
C ARG A 173 6.85 -26.25 -17.77
N ARG A 174 7.85 -26.27 -16.89
CA ARG A 174 9.23 -26.61 -17.27
C ARG A 174 9.39 -28.11 -17.43
N ASP A 175 8.78 -28.89 -16.55
CA ASP A 175 8.82 -30.35 -16.62
C ASP A 175 8.07 -30.89 -17.86
N ASP A 176 6.91 -30.32 -18.18
CA ASP A 176 6.15 -30.66 -19.41
C ASP A 176 6.94 -30.32 -20.70
N LYS A 177 7.80 -29.28 -20.65
CA LYS A 177 8.61 -28.85 -21.80
C LYS A 177 9.86 -29.73 -21.98
N ILE A 178 10.42 -30.24 -20.90
CA ILE A 178 11.54 -31.19 -20.93
C ILE A 178 11.05 -32.57 -21.42
N GLU A 179 9.85 -33.01 -21.04
CA GLU A 179 9.25 -34.21 -21.61
C GLU A 179 8.83 -34.04 -23.08
N SER A 180 8.38 -32.85 -23.50
CA SER A 180 8.06 -32.61 -24.91
C SER A 180 9.28 -32.57 -25.82
N ASP A 181 10.40 -31.99 -25.36
CA ASP A 181 11.62 -31.87 -26.17
C ASP A 181 12.35 -33.22 -26.31
N ASN A 182 12.20 -34.13 -25.33
CA ASN A 182 12.75 -35.49 -25.41
C ASN A 182 11.87 -36.48 -26.20
N ASN A 183 10.62 -36.13 -26.51
CA ASN A 183 9.68 -36.95 -27.28
C ASN A 183 9.38 -36.43 -28.69
N ILE A 184 10.18 -35.48 -29.23
CA ILE A 184 10.15 -35.16 -30.66
C ILE A 184 10.77 -36.32 -31.43
N SER A 185 9.90 -37.30 -31.68
CA SER A 185 9.91 -38.32 -32.71
C SER A 185 10.98 -38.06 -33.80
N SER A 186 12.09 -38.76 -33.64
CA SER A 186 13.20 -38.87 -34.60
C SER A 186 12.81 -39.50 -35.94
N THR A 187 11.53 -39.71 -36.23
CA THR A 187 11.09 -40.42 -37.45
C THR A 187 11.00 -39.49 -38.66
N HIS A 188 10.45 -38.28 -38.52
CA HIS A 188 10.28 -37.36 -39.65
C HIS A 188 11.61 -36.77 -40.14
N GLN A 189 12.45 -36.28 -39.22
CA GLN A 189 13.77 -35.76 -39.58
C GLN A 189 14.67 -36.85 -40.16
N LYS A 190 14.60 -38.08 -39.65
CA LYS A 190 15.37 -39.22 -40.16
C LYS A 190 14.86 -39.70 -41.52
N LEU A 191 13.56 -39.64 -41.78
CA LEU A 191 12.97 -39.91 -43.10
C LEU A 191 13.37 -38.85 -44.13
N LEU A 192 13.39 -37.57 -43.77
CA LEU A 192 13.87 -36.50 -44.65
C LEU A 192 15.35 -36.69 -45.01
N ILE A 193 16.20 -36.95 -44.01
CA ILE A 193 17.63 -37.20 -44.24
C ILE A 193 17.82 -38.46 -45.11
N GLN A 194 17.11 -39.56 -44.83
CA GLN A 194 17.18 -40.77 -45.67
C GLN A 194 16.67 -40.54 -47.10
N SER A 195 15.63 -39.72 -47.28
CA SER A 195 15.11 -39.41 -48.62
C SER A 195 16.08 -38.54 -49.43
N GLY A 196 16.75 -37.59 -48.78
CA GLY A 196 17.78 -36.75 -49.39
C GLY A 196 19.02 -37.56 -49.78
N VAL A 197 19.49 -38.44 -48.91
CA VAL A 197 20.65 -39.31 -49.17
C VAL A 197 20.39 -40.26 -50.34
N LYS A 198 19.18 -40.85 -50.43
CA LYS A 198 18.79 -41.70 -51.58
C LYS A 198 18.74 -40.95 -52.91
N LEU A 199 18.36 -39.68 -52.91
CA LEU A 199 18.36 -38.84 -54.12
C LEU A 199 19.79 -38.51 -54.58
N PHE A 200 20.71 -38.30 -53.64
CA PHE A 200 22.13 -38.09 -53.94
C PHE A 200 22.81 -39.35 -54.50
N GLU A 201 22.56 -40.52 -53.92
CA GLU A 201 23.10 -41.79 -54.41
C GLU A 201 22.57 -42.15 -55.80
N LYS A 202 21.31 -41.81 -56.10
CA LYS A 202 20.71 -42.05 -57.43
C LYS A 202 21.30 -41.16 -58.52
N ASN A 203 21.77 -39.97 -58.17
CA ASN A 203 22.43 -39.03 -59.09
C ASN A 203 23.94 -39.29 -59.28
N LEU A 204 24.52 -40.23 -58.54
CA LEU A 204 25.93 -40.63 -58.66
C LEU A 204 26.13 -41.88 -59.54
N ASN A 205 25.06 -42.43 -60.12
CA ASN A 205 25.19 -43.50 -61.12
C ASN A 205 25.77 -42.93 -62.43
N PRO A 206 26.94 -43.41 -62.90
CA PRO A 206 27.73 -42.73 -63.92
C PRO A 206 27.29 -43.08 -65.35
N ASN A 207 25.98 -43.14 -65.64
CA ASN A 207 25.50 -43.52 -66.97
C ASN A 207 24.44 -42.62 -67.62
N ASP A 208 24.01 -41.52 -67.00
CA ASP A 208 23.15 -40.55 -67.68
C ASP A 208 23.95 -39.34 -68.13
N LYS A 209 24.25 -39.33 -69.44
CA LYS A 209 24.69 -38.17 -70.20
C LYS A 209 23.60 -37.12 -70.15
N ASP A 210 23.88 -35.96 -69.54
CA ASP A 210 23.54 -34.64 -70.07
C ASP A 210 24.03 -33.54 -69.10
N ASP A 211 25.32 -33.21 -69.24
CA ASP A 211 25.92 -32.00 -68.66
C ASP A 211 25.36 -30.75 -69.34
N LYS A 212 24.30 -30.16 -68.79
CA LYS A 212 23.82 -28.81 -69.17
C LYS A 212 23.33 -27.96 -68.00
N LEU A 213 24.00 -28.03 -66.85
CA LEU A 213 23.69 -27.12 -65.72
C LEU A 213 24.86 -26.23 -65.28
N LEU A 214 26.04 -26.36 -65.88
CA LEU A 214 27.22 -25.56 -65.52
C LEU A 214 27.58 -24.43 -66.51
N SER A 215 26.81 -24.21 -67.58
CA SER A 215 27.09 -23.15 -68.57
C SER A 215 26.18 -21.92 -68.45
N THR A 216 25.31 -21.83 -67.43
CA THR A 216 24.40 -20.67 -67.28
C THR A 216 24.94 -19.58 -66.36
N TYR A 217 26.14 -19.75 -65.79
CA TYR A 217 26.74 -18.81 -64.84
C TYR A 217 28.25 -18.59 -65.07
N ILE A 218 28.65 -18.36 -66.32
CA ILE A 218 29.88 -17.65 -66.68
C ILE A 218 29.54 -16.59 -67.71
#